data_AF-A0A7K2X4Y7-F1
#
_entry.id   AF-A0A7K2X4Y7-F1
#
_cell.length_a   1.000
_cell.length_b   1.000
_cell.length_c   1.000
_cell.angle_alpha   90.00
_cell.angle_beta   90.00
_cell.angle_gamma   90.00
#
_symmetry.space_group_name_H-M   'P 1'
#
loop_
_entity.id
_entity.type
_entity.pdbx_description
1 polymer ?
#
loop_
_entity_poly.entity_id
_entity_poly.type
_entity_poly.pdbx_seq_one_letter_code
_entity_poly.pdbx_strand_id
1 'polypeptide(L)'
;AAALLGTNPLSVAAPAVEGRPFVLDMSTTVVPTGRVRTAARDGREAPEGWLTDDAGRPVRDAAAYDRGEAWLGWLGGTPAT
;
A
#
# COMPACT_ATOMS: atom_id res chain seq x y z
N ALA A 1 -3.61 -17.42 2.99
CA ALA A 1 -3.91 -17.04 4.38
C ALA A 1 -4.81 -15.81 4.35
N ALA A 2 -5.74 -15.60 5.29
CA ALA A 2 -6.59 -14.40 5.24
C ALA A 2 -5.75 -13.16 5.58
N ALA A 3 -5.77 -12.13 4.71
CA ALA A 3 -5.16 -10.84 5.02
C ALA A 3 -5.81 -10.26 6.28
N LEU A 4 -5.08 -10.30 7.39
CA LEU A 4 -5.63 -10.00 8.72
C LEU A 4 -5.80 -8.49 8.97
N LEU A 5 -5.21 -7.63 8.12
CA LEU A 5 -5.09 -6.19 8.36
C LEU A 5 -5.27 -5.39 7.04
N GLY A 6 -5.97 -4.27 7.12
CA GLY A 6 -6.23 -3.36 5.99
C GLY A 6 -5.16 -2.27 5.80
N THR A 7 -5.49 -1.23 5.04
CA THR A 7 -4.60 -0.08 4.78
C THR A 7 -4.39 0.84 6.00
N ASN A 8 -5.23 0.70 7.03
CA ASN A 8 -5.15 1.32 8.36
C ASN A 8 -4.56 2.74 8.36
N PRO A 9 -5.20 3.70 7.68
CA PRO A 9 -4.62 5.04 7.51
C PRO A 9 -4.38 5.76 8.85
N LEU A 10 -3.35 6.59 8.88
CA LEU A 10 -2.97 7.44 10.01
C LEU A 10 -2.90 8.90 9.55
N SER A 11 -3.56 9.77 10.30
CA SER A 11 -3.50 11.22 10.11
C SER A 11 -3.00 11.92 11.37
N VAL A 12 -2.09 12.88 11.20
CA VAL A 12 -1.53 13.72 12.27
C VAL A 12 -1.53 15.17 11.79
N ALA A 13 -2.04 16.07 12.61
CA ALA A 13 -1.98 17.51 12.36
C ALA A 13 -1.39 18.24 13.56
N ALA A 14 -0.58 19.27 13.30
CA ALA A 14 0.00 20.11 14.32
C ALA A 14 0.09 21.57 13.85
N PRO A 15 -0.02 22.55 14.76
CA PRO A 15 0.33 23.93 14.45
C PRO A 15 1.77 24.01 13.91
N ALA A 16 1.97 24.79 12.86
CA ALA A 16 3.29 25.03 12.27
C ALA A 16 3.43 26.52 11.91
N VAL A 17 3.63 26.87 10.64
CA VAL A 17 3.68 28.27 10.22
C VAL A 17 2.25 28.82 10.09
N GLU A 18 2.05 30.11 10.35
CA GLU A 18 0.74 30.76 10.23
C GLU A 18 0.10 30.51 8.85
N GLY A 19 -1.16 30.06 8.85
CA GLY A 19 -1.91 29.67 7.65
C GLY A 19 -1.42 28.38 6.97
N ARG A 20 -0.42 27.69 7.51
CA ARG A 20 0.17 26.46 6.96
C ARG A 20 0.44 25.44 8.07
N PRO A 21 -0.60 24.75 8.59
CA PRO A 21 -0.41 23.69 9.57
C PRO A 21 0.39 22.53 8.97
N PHE A 22 1.12 21.80 9.82
CA PHE A 22 1.66 20.51 9.43
C PHE A 22 0.51 19.49 9.36
N VAL A 23 0.44 18.76 8.25
CA VAL A 23 -0.56 17.69 8.04
C VAL A 23 0.14 16.49 7.42
N LEU A 24 0.10 15.37 8.11
CA LEU A 24 0.42 14.04 7.60
C LEU A 24 -0.91 13.29 7.45
N ASP A 25 -1.20 12.77 6.26
CA ASP A 25 -2.31 11.86 6.00
C ASP A 25 -1.81 10.76 5.07
N MET A 26 -1.72 9.52 5.57
CA MET A 26 -1.10 8.43 4.85
C MET A 26 -1.72 7.07 5.16
N SER A 27 -1.53 6.12 4.24
CA SER A 27 -1.74 4.69 4.48
C SER A 27 -0.61 4.12 5.33
N THR A 28 -0.85 3.06 6.11
CA THR A 28 0.23 2.27 6.72
C THR A 28 0.76 1.16 5.81
N THR A 29 0.20 1.04 4.60
CA THR A 29 0.77 0.23 3.52
C THR A 29 1.68 1.07 2.64
N VAL A 30 2.61 0.43 1.92
CA VAL A 30 3.53 1.11 0.98
C VAL A 30 2.78 1.86 -0.14
N VAL A 31 1.55 1.44 -0.42
CA VAL A 31 0.71 2.00 -1.47
C VAL A 31 -0.77 1.90 -1.07
N PRO A 32 -1.61 2.92 -1.34
CA PRO A 32 -3.05 2.80 -1.17
C PRO A 32 -3.66 1.90 -2.24
N THR A 33 -4.69 1.13 -1.88
CA THR A 33 -5.42 0.21 -2.79
C THR A 33 -5.85 0.87 -4.10
N GLY A 34 -6.25 2.14 -4.06
CA GLY A 34 -6.68 2.88 -5.26
C GLY A 34 -5.63 2.89 -6.37
N ARG A 35 -4.34 3.03 -6.02
CA ARG A 35 -3.26 3.03 -7.03
C ARG A 35 -3.03 1.64 -7.64
N VAL A 36 -3.16 0.57 -6.84
CA VAL A 36 -3.09 -0.81 -7.35
C VAL A 36 -4.24 -1.08 -8.32
N ARG A 37 -5.46 -0.69 -7.96
CA ARG A 37 -6.63 -0.83 -8.83
C ARG A 37 -6.52 -0.02 -10.11
N THR A 38 -5.94 1.19 -10.06
CA THR A 38 -5.65 1.97 -11.27
C THR A 38 -4.64 1.26 -12.15
N ALA A 39 -3.55 0.71 -11.59
CA ALA A 39 -2.59 -0.07 -12.37
C ALA A 39 -3.24 -1.27 -13.06
N ALA A 40 -4.08 -2.03 -12.33
CA ALA A 40 -4.82 -3.17 -12.88
C ALA A 40 -5.77 -2.76 -14.02
N ARG A 41 -6.53 -1.67 -13.85
CA ARG A 41 -7.44 -1.14 -14.88
C ARG A 41 -6.70 -0.71 -16.14
N ASP A 42 -5.51 -0.15 -15.98
CA ASP A 42 -4.68 0.32 -17.09
C ASP A 42 -3.84 -0.82 -17.71
N GLY A 43 -3.98 -2.06 -17.24
CA GLY A 43 -3.19 -3.21 -17.71
C GLY A 43 -1.70 -3.07 -17.39
N ARG A 44 -1.33 -2.29 -16.38
CA ARG A 44 0.05 -2.03 -15.97
C ARG A 44 0.44 -2.89 -14.77
N GLU A 45 1.69 -3.35 -14.78
CA GLU A 45 2.26 -4.01 -13.62
C GLU A 45 2.33 -3.08 -12.39
N ALA A 46 2.12 -3.65 -11.21
CA ALA A 46 2.47 -3.01 -9.96
C ALA A 46 4.00 -2.99 -9.81
N PRO A 47 4.59 -1.88 -9.34
CA PRO A 47 5.98 -1.86 -8.89
C PRO A 47 6.29 -2.97 -7.89
N GLU A 48 7.52 -3.47 -7.95
CA GLU A 48 8.00 -4.44 -6.97
C GLU A 48 7.88 -3.90 -5.54
N GLY A 49 7.51 -4.76 -4.60
CA GLY A 49 7.29 -4.40 -3.20
C GLY A 49 5.89 -3.87 -2.88
N TRP A 50 5.05 -3.56 -3.87
CA TRP A 50 3.65 -3.17 -3.62
C TRP A 50 2.79 -4.35 -3.18
N LEU A 51 2.98 -5.50 -3.84
CA LEU A 51 2.17 -6.69 -3.64
C LEU A 51 3.06 -7.91 -3.36
N THR A 52 2.58 -8.79 -2.50
CA THR A 52 3.21 -10.09 -2.20
C THR A 52 2.18 -11.22 -2.17
N ASP A 53 2.57 -12.43 -2.50
CA ASP A 53 1.71 -13.61 -2.34
C ASP A 53 1.71 -14.14 -0.88
N ASP A 54 1.02 -15.26 -0.65
CA ASP A 54 0.98 -15.95 0.65
C ASP A 54 2.34 -16.44 1.16
N ALA A 55 3.34 -16.59 0.27
CA ALA A 55 4.70 -16.97 0.63
C ALA A 55 5.62 -15.75 0.82
N GLY A 56 5.07 -14.53 0.74
CA GLY A 56 5.84 -13.28 0.84
C GLY A 56 6.67 -12.95 -0.41
N ARG A 57 6.46 -13.65 -1.53
CA ARG A 57 7.19 -13.40 -2.78
C ARG A 57 6.59 -12.19 -3.50
N PRO A 58 7.40 -11.34 -4.15
CA PRO A 58 6.88 -10.20 -4.89
C PRO A 58 5.90 -10.62 -5.99
N VAL A 59 4.79 -9.89 -6.12
CA VAL A 59 3.81 -10.03 -7.19
C VAL A 59 3.71 -8.71 -7.96
N ARG A 60 3.78 -8.79 -9.29
CA ARG A 60 3.70 -7.62 -10.18
C ARG A 60 2.39 -7.50 -10.95
N ASP A 61 1.62 -8.59 -11.06
CA ASP A 61 0.28 -8.50 -11.62
C ASP A 61 -0.64 -7.74 -10.64
N ALA A 62 -0.98 -6.50 -10.99
CA ALA A 62 -1.85 -5.66 -10.17
C ALA A 62 -3.27 -6.24 -10.02
N ALA A 63 -3.75 -7.01 -11.00
CA ALA A 63 -5.07 -7.63 -10.94
C ALA A 63 -5.13 -8.79 -9.92
N ALA A 64 -3.97 -9.37 -9.54
CA ALA A 64 -3.89 -10.41 -8.51
C ALA A 64 -4.44 -9.95 -7.15
N TYR A 65 -4.38 -8.64 -6.86
CA TYR A 65 -4.93 -8.07 -5.62
C TYR A 65 -6.44 -8.27 -5.50
N ASP A 66 -7.22 -7.87 -6.52
CA ASP A 66 -8.69 -8.02 -6.47
C ASP A 66 -9.12 -9.49 -6.68
N ARG A 67 -8.25 -10.36 -7.22
CA ARG A 67 -8.46 -11.82 -7.25
C ARG A 67 -8.19 -12.51 -5.91
N GLY A 68 -7.62 -11.81 -4.93
CA GLY A 68 -7.25 -12.39 -3.64
C GLY A 68 -6.03 -13.32 -3.69
N GLU A 69 -5.18 -13.13 -4.71
CA GLU A 69 -3.94 -13.90 -4.91
C GLU A 69 -2.70 -13.13 -4.40
N ALA A 70 -2.85 -11.83 -4.13
CA ALA A 70 -1.78 -10.97 -3.66
C ALA A 70 -2.26 -9.94 -2.64
N TRP A 71 -1.36 -9.54 -1.75
CA TRP A 71 -1.61 -8.72 -0.56
C TRP A 71 -0.73 -7.47 -0.57
N LEU A 72 -1.22 -6.37 0.01
CA LEU A 72 -0.44 -5.13 0.11
C LEU A 72 0.75 -5.28 1.04
N GLY A 73 1.90 -4.76 0.63
CA GLY A 73 3.06 -4.58 1.49
C GLY A 73 2.84 -3.51 2.56
N TRP A 74 3.32 -3.75 3.77
CA TRP A 74 3.33 -2.77 4.86
C TRP A 74 4.42 -1.73 4.67
N LEU A 75 4.16 -0.49 5.10
CA LEU A 75 5.19 0.54 5.17
C LEU A 75 6.37 0.03 6.01
N GLY A 76 7.60 0.15 5.48
CA GLY A 76 8.80 -0.42 6.11
C GLY A 76 9.14 -1.84 5.64
N GLY A 77 8.29 -2.49 4.85
CA GLY A 77 8.62 -3.75 4.18
C GLY A 77 8.97 -4.90 5.14
N THR A 78 10.00 -5.65 4.79
CA THR A 78 10.50 -6.77 5.60
C THR A 78 11.65 -6.30 6.49
N PRO A 79 11.94 -6.93 7.65
CA PRO A 79 13.06 -6.53 8.51
C PRO A 79 14.45 -6.54 7.86
N ALA A 80 14.61 -7.15 6.67
CA ALA A 80 15.85 -7.17 5.92
C ALA A 80 16.13 -5.88 5.11
N THR A 81 15.16 -4.97 5.03
CA THR A 81 15.28 -3.64 4.39
C THR A 81 15.37 -2.56 5.45
#